data_AF-A0A2I0D2P3-F1
#
_entry.id   AF-A0A2I0D2P3-F1
#
_cell.length_a   1.000
_cell.length_b   1.000
_cell.length_c   1.000
_cell.angle_alpha   90.00
_cell.angle_beta   90.00
_cell.angle_gamma   90.00
#
_symmetry.space_group_name_H-M   'P 1'
#
loop_
_entity.id
_entity.type
_entity.pdbx_description
1 polymer ?
#
loop_
_entity_poly.entity_id
_entity_poly.type
_entity_poly.pdbx_seq_one_letter_code
_entity_poly.pdbx_strand_id
1 'polypeptide(L)' 'LISRYSHPPDLLTVSANTGGNTDTIALICGAYLGAAKGMDALPEDLIKGLEDRDRIELLGQRLHMLYSHKAGA' A
#
# COMPACT_ATOMS: atom_id res chain seq x y z
N LEU A 1 2.59 14.22 -5.28
CA LEU A 1 3.55 13.12 -5.02
C LEU A 1 3.30 11.96 -5.97
N ILE A 2 2.13 11.32 -5.92
CA ILE A 2 1.78 10.17 -6.76
C ILE A 2 2.07 10.36 -8.27
N SER A 3 1.67 11.49 -8.87
CA SER A 3 1.91 11.73 -10.30
C SER A 3 3.37 12.05 -10.66
N ARG A 4 4.24 12.28 -9.67
CA ARG A 4 5.64 12.69 -9.87
C ARG A 4 6.63 11.52 -9.78
N TYR A 5 6.23 10.39 -9.22
CA TYR A 5 7.08 9.21 -9.03
C TYR A 5 6.41 7.98 -9.64
N SER A 6 7.06 7.39 -10.65
CA SER A 6 6.58 6.21 -11.36
C SER A 6 7.18 4.91 -10.82
N HIS A 7 8.32 4.97 -10.12
CA HIS A 7 8.95 3.82 -9.50
C HIS A 7 8.41 3.61 -8.06
N PRO A 8 7.87 2.42 -7.73
CA PRO A 8 7.23 2.16 -6.43
C PRO A 8 8.08 2.47 -5.19
N PRO A 9 9.35 2.03 -5.09
CA PRO A 9 10.20 2.34 -3.94
C PRO A 9 10.44 3.84 -3.76
N ASP A 10 10.69 4.56 -4.85
CA ASP A 10 10.94 6.02 -4.80
C ASP A 10 9.75 6.78 -4.24
N LEU A 11 8.52 6.40 -4.63
CA LEU A 11 7.30 7.04 -4.11
C LEU A 11 7.17 6.82 -2.59
N LEU A 12 7.39 5.59 -2.11
CA LEU A 12 7.33 5.28 -0.67
C LEU A 12 8.43 6.01 0.10
N THR A 13 9.68 5.92 -0.34
CA THR A 13 10.82 6.57 0.31
C THR A 13 10.62 8.08 0.38
N VAL A 14 10.23 8.72 -0.72
CA VAL A 14 10.01 10.18 -0.73
C VAL A 14 8.81 10.57 0.14
N SER A 15 7.71 9.83 0.06
CA SER A 15 6.51 10.13 0.86
C SER A 15 6.79 10.09 2.37
N ALA A 16 7.62 9.14 2.82
CA ALA A 16 8.03 9.01 4.22
C ALA A 16 9.04 10.08 4.67
N ASN A 17 9.68 10.79 3.73
CA ASN A 17 10.72 11.78 4.03
C ASN A 17 10.37 13.20 3.56
N THR A 18 9.14 13.45 3.11
CA THR A 18 8.77 14.74 2.49
C THR A 18 8.58 15.90 3.48
N GLY A 19 8.72 15.65 4.79
CA GLY A 19 8.46 16.60 5.87
C GLY A 19 6.96 16.79 6.17
N GLY A 20 6.65 17.33 7.35
CA GLY A 20 5.26 17.51 7.81
C GLY A 20 4.61 16.18 8.25
N ASN A 21 3.38 15.92 7.79
CA ASN A 21 2.57 14.76 8.18
C ASN A 21 2.94 13.50 7.36
N THR A 22 4.20 13.10 7.46
CA THR A 22 4.85 12.10 6.60
C THR A 22 4.22 10.71 6.72
N ASP A 23 3.77 10.30 7.91
CA ASP A 23 3.07 9.04 8.17
C ASP A 23 1.77 8.94 7.36
N THR A 24 0.94 9.99 7.40
CA THR A 24 -0.33 10.06 6.68
C THR A 24 -0.10 10.13 5.18
N ILE A 25 0.92 10.88 4.74
CA ILE A 25 1.28 10.98 3.33
C ILE A 25 1.77 9.63 2.79
N ALA A 26 2.63 8.94 3.54
CA ALA A 26 3.14 7.61 3.19
C ALA A 26 2.04 6.55 3.20
N LEU A 27 1.10 6.60 4.15
CA LEU A 27 -0.09 5.75 4.18
C LEU A 27 -0.90 5.87 2.89
N ILE A 28 -1.23 7.10 2.47
CA ILE A 28 -2.02 7.34 1.25
C ILE A 28 -1.25 6.91 0.00
N CYS A 29 0.04 7.24 -0.09
CA CYS A 29 0.87 6.87 -1.24
C CYS A 29 1.04 5.34 -1.35
N GLY A 30 1.26 4.66 -0.22
CA GLY A 30 1.37 3.20 -0.16
C GLY A 30 0.07 2.48 -0.53
N ALA A 31 -1.08 2.97 -0.03
CA ALA A 31 -2.39 2.43 -0.39
C ALA A 31 -2.67 2.55 -1.89
N TYR A 32 -2.41 3.73 -2.48
CA TYR A 32 -2.52 3.93 -3.92
C TYR A 32 -1.61 2.98 -4.70
N LEU A 33 -0.35 2.89 -4.29
CA LEU A 33 0.66 2.09 -4.97
C LEU A 33 0.28 0.60 -4.98
N GLY A 34 -0.11 0.05 -3.82
CA GLY A 34 -0.56 -1.33 -3.69
C GLY A 34 -1.81 -1.62 -4.53
N ALA A 35 -2.77 -0.69 -4.58
CA ALA A 35 -3.97 -0.84 -5.41
C ALA A 35 -3.67 -0.78 -6.91
N ALA A 36 -2.74 0.10 -7.33
CA ALA A 36 -2.44 0.33 -8.75
C ALA A 36 -1.44 -0.67 -9.35
N LYS A 37 -0.54 -1.22 -8.54
CA LYS A 37 0.59 -2.06 -8.99
C LYS A 37 0.61 -3.46 -8.38
N GLY A 38 -0.29 -3.76 -7.44
CA GLY A 38 -0.31 -5.01 -6.71
C GLY A 38 0.67 -5.03 -5.53
N MET A 39 0.56 -6.08 -4.72
CA MET A 39 1.37 -6.25 -3.51
C MET A 39 2.86 -6.47 -3.81
N ASP A 40 3.17 -7.16 -4.92
CA ASP A 40 4.54 -7.46 -5.34
C ASP A 40 5.36 -6.22 -5.72
N ALA A 41 4.71 -5.07 -5.91
CA ALA A 41 5.37 -3.80 -6.17
C ALA A 41 5.89 -3.11 -4.89
N LEU A 42 5.49 -3.59 -3.70
CA LEU A 42 5.93 -3.03 -2.42
C LEU A 42 7.26 -3.67 -2.00
N PRO A 43 8.18 -2.91 -1.36
CA PRO A 43 9.46 -3.45 -0.91
C PRO A 43 9.27 -4.61 0.09
N GLU A 44 9.89 -5.76 -0.21
CA GLU A 44 9.69 -7.01 0.53
C GLU A 44 10.14 -6.90 2.01
N ASP A 45 11.20 -6.16 2.26
CA ASP A 45 11.72 -5.89 3.60
C ASP A 45 10.72 -5.11 4.46
N LEU A 46 10.06 -4.10 3.88
CA LEU A 46 9.02 -3.33 4.55
C LEU A 46 7.78 -4.18 4.86
N ILE A 47 7.39 -5.06 3.94
CA ILE A 47 6.28 -6.00 4.19
C ILE A 47 6.63 -6.98 5.29
N LYS A 48 7.84 -7.55 5.29
CA LYS A 48 8.29 -8.49 6.33
C LYS A 48 8.42 -7.82 7.70
N GLY A 49 8.79 -6.55 7.76
CA GLY A 49 8.93 -5.78 9.00
C GLY A 49 7.64 -5.14 9.51
N LEU A 50 6.51 -5.29 8.81
CA LEU A 50 5.26 -4.63 9.17
C LEU A 50 4.68 -5.20 10.46
N GLU A 51 4.42 -4.32 11.44
CA GLU A 51 3.69 -4.67 12.65
C GLU A 51 2.28 -5.17 12.30
N ASP A 52 1.87 -6.29 12.90
CA ASP A 52 0.50 -6.84 12.76
C ASP A 52 0.13 -7.21 11.31
N ARG A 53 1.16 -7.55 10.51
CA ARG A 53 1.05 -7.96 9.10
C ARG A 53 -0.05 -8.98 8.85
N ASP A 54 -0.08 -10.07 9.63
CA ASP A 54 -1.03 -11.17 9.43
C ASP A 54 -2.49 -10.70 9.54
N ARG A 55 -2.79 -9.79 10.48
CA ARG A 55 -4.14 -9.22 10.61
C ARG A 55 -4.47 -8.32 9.42
N ILE A 56 -3.52 -7.51 8.96
CA ILE A 56 -3.71 -6.62 7.80
C ILE A 56 -3.98 -7.43 6.53
N GLU A 57 -3.19 -8.49 6.29
CA GLU A 57 -3.38 -9.40 5.15
C GLU A 57 -4.75 -10.10 5.22
N LEU A 58 -5.15 -10.60 6.39
CA LEU A 58 -6.47 -11.21 6.58
C LEU A 58 -7.61 -10.22 6.28
N LEU A 59 -7.49 -8.96 6.70
CA LEU A 59 -8.46 -7.92 6.39
C LEU A 59 -8.51 -7.63 4.88
N GLY A 60 -7.35 -7.56 4.22
CA GLY A 60 -7.27 -7.39 2.77
C GLY A 60 -7.97 -8.53 2.01
N GLN A 61 -7.74 -9.77 2.40
CA GLN A 61 -8.41 -10.94 1.82
C GLN A 61 -9.93 -10.91 2.01
N ARG A 62 -10.41 -10.52 3.20
CA ARG A 62 -11.85 -10.37 3.47
C ARG A 62 -12.50 -9.29 2.62
N LEU A 63 -11.84 -8.13 2.49
CA LEU A 63 -12.32 -7.05 1.63
C LEU A 63 -12.37 -7.48 0.16
N HIS A 64 -11.34 -8.22 -0.30
CA HIS A 64 -11.32 -8.77 -1.65
C HIS A 64 -12.45 -9.78 -1.88
N MET A 65 -12.72 -10.67 -0.93
CA MET A 65 -13.84 -11.62 -0.99
C MET A 65 -15.19 -10.90 -1.15
N LEU A 66 -15.43 -9.86 -0.34
CA LEU A 66 -16.65 -9.05 -0.44
C LEU A 66 -16.79 -8.37 -1.80
N TYR A 67 -15.69 -7.82 -2.34
CA TYR A 67 -15.68 -7.23 -3.67
C TYR A 67 -15.98 -8.26 -4.76
N SER A 68 -15.35 -9.43 -4.71
CA SER A 68 -15.53 -10.50 -5.70
C SER A 68 -16.95 -11.07 -5.68
N HIS A 69 -17.59 -11.19 -4.50
CA HIS A 69 -19.00 -11.55 -4.42
C HIS A 69 -19.92 -10.49 -5.04
N LYS A 70 -19.63 -9.21 -4.82
CA LYS A 70 -20.40 -8.11 -5.43
C LYS A 70 -20.20 -8.03 -6.95
N ALA A 71 -19.00 -8.33 -7.45
CA ALA A 71 -18.68 -8.25 -8.87
C ALA A 71 -19.22 -9.46 -9.67
N GLY A 72 -19.48 -10.58 -9.00
CA GLY A 72 -20.08 -11.79 -9.60
C GLY A 72 -21.60 -11.87 -9.52
N ALA A 73 -22.27 -10.87 -8.93
CA ALA A 73 -23.74 -10.73 -8.83
C ALA A 73 -24.21 -9.58 -9.72
#